data_AF-A0A521ZYN4-F1
#
_entry.id   AF-A0A521ZYN4-F1
#
_cell.length_a   1.000
_cell.length_b   1.000
_cell.length_c   1.000
_cell.angle_alpha   90.00
_cell.angle_beta   90.00
_cell.angle_gamma   90.00
#
_symmetry.space_group_name_H-M   'P 1'
#
loop_
_entity.id
_entity.type
_entity.pdbx_description
1 polymer ?
#
loop_
_entity_poly.entity_id
_entity_poly.type
_entity_poly.pdbx_seq_one_letter_code
_entity_poly.pdbx_strand_id
1 'polypeptide(L)'
;MNATRFMLAALIAVFIAGCGTTIKGRHLYTPLESMPPPPPVIRQPVLPELLKPCRGHVLVPALGMIFVPRGGDPPATGAFVREESVSAPYRIIPPHARLSPEQDPVRLNVELDNYGRVVGLYCG
;
A
#
# COMPACT_ATOMS: atom_id res chain seq x y z
N MET A 1 71.45 -9.59 -3.99
CA MET A 1 70.13 -9.05 -4.35
C MET A 1 69.35 -10.20 -4.98
N ASN A 2 68.42 -10.90 -4.32
CA ASN A 2 66.98 -10.62 -4.49
C ASN A 2 66.06 -11.53 -3.66
N ALA A 3 66.54 -12.45 -2.82
CA ALA A 3 65.67 -13.43 -2.15
C ALA A 3 64.76 -12.82 -1.06
N THR A 4 65.25 -11.83 -0.32
CA THR A 4 64.51 -11.17 0.77
C THR A 4 63.36 -10.29 0.28
N ARG A 5 63.45 -9.73 -0.94
CA ARG A 5 62.37 -8.93 -1.53
C ARG A 5 61.19 -9.79 -2.00
N PHE A 6 61.46 -11.00 -2.51
CA PHE A 6 60.42 -11.93 -2.92
C PHE A 6 59.65 -12.52 -1.74
N MET A 7 60.33 -12.85 -0.64
CA MET A 7 59.64 -13.33 0.58
C MET A 7 58.71 -12.27 1.19
N LEU A 8 59.14 -11.01 1.21
CA LEU A 8 58.32 -9.92 1.76
C LEU A 8 57.06 -9.67 0.92
N ALA A 9 57.19 -9.73 -0.41
CA ALA A 9 56.06 -9.57 -1.32
C ALA A 9 55.03 -10.72 -1.19
N ALA A 10 55.50 -11.95 -1.00
CA ALA A 10 54.63 -13.11 -0.81
C ALA A 10 53.82 -13.02 0.51
N LEU A 11 54.45 -12.56 1.60
CA LEU A 11 53.77 -12.36 2.89
C LEU A 11 52.69 -11.29 2.83
N ILE A 12 52.93 -10.19 2.12
CA ILE A 12 51.94 -9.11 1.95
C ILE A 12 50.73 -9.61 1.13
N ALA A 13 50.95 -10.42 0.09
CA ALA A 13 49.86 -10.96 -0.73
C ALA A 13 48.92 -11.88 0.08
N VAL A 14 49.45 -12.67 1.02
CA VAL A 14 48.63 -13.55 1.88
C VAL A 14 47.79 -12.76 2.88
N PHE A 15 48.32 -11.66 3.44
CA PHE A 15 47.57 -10.81 4.37
C PHE A 15 46.42 -10.05 3.68
N ILE A 16 46.61 -9.62 2.43
CA ILE A 16 45.55 -8.94 1.65
C ILE A 16 44.45 -9.92 1.24
N ALA A 17 44.78 -11.18 0.94
CA ALA A 17 43.78 -12.21 0.61
C ALA A 17 42.94 -12.65 1.82
N GLY A 18 43.49 -12.56 3.05
CA GLY A 18 42.80 -12.97 4.28
C GLY A 18 41.69 -12.02 4.76
N CYS A 19 41.76 -10.72 4.45
CA CYS A 19 40.75 -9.73 4.88
C CYS A 19 39.56 -9.58 3.91
N GLY A 20 39.55 -10.30 2.78
CA GLY A 20 38.54 -10.15 1.73
C GLY A 20 37.31 -11.04 1.85
N THR A 21 37.23 -11.93 2.84
CA THR A 21 36.02 -12.75 3.07
C THR A 21 34.95 -11.91 3.77
N THR A 22 34.38 -11.05 2.95
CA THR A 22 33.13 -10.34 3.13
C THR A 22 32.08 -11.27 3.72
N ILE A 23 31.51 -10.81 4.83
CA ILE A 23 30.38 -11.39 5.54
C ILE A 23 29.22 -11.53 4.56
N LYS A 24 29.15 -12.68 3.87
CA LYS A 24 28.02 -13.05 3.04
C LYS A 24 26.85 -13.36 3.97
N GLY A 25 25.88 -12.45 4.03
CA GLY A 25 24.49 -12.83 4.28
C GLY A 25 24.03 -12.90 5.74
N ARG A 26 24.57 -12.10 6.66
CA ARG A 26 23.77 -11.74 7.84
C ARG A 26 22.85 -10.58 7.46
N HIS A 27 21.71 -10.92 6.86
CA HIS A 27 20.54 -10.06 6.81
C HIS A 27 20.09 -9.78 8.26
N LEU A 28 20.69 -8.79 8.90
CA LEU A 28 20.30 -8.28 10.23
C LEU A 28 19.03 -7.43 10.18
N TYR A 29 18.40 -7.33 9.02
CA TYR A 29 17.11 -6.72 8.84
C TYR A 29 16.14 -7.82 8.46
N THR A 30 15.28 -8.22 9.40
CA THR A 30 13.95 -8.71 9.03
C THR A 30 13.36 -7.64 8.12
N PRO A 31 13.13 -7.92 6.83
CA PRO A 31 12.42 -6.96 6.00
C PRO A 31 11.11 -6.65 6.71
N LEU A 32 10.79 -5.37 6.85
CA LEU A 32 9.55 -4.86 7.48
C LEU A 32 8.28 -5.29 6.72
N GLU A 33 8.43 -6.24 5.81
CA GLU A 33 7.57 -6.60 4.69
C GLU A 33 6.60 -7.73 5.04
N SER A 34 6.67 -8.29 6.26
CA SER A 34 5.78 -9.37 6.69
C SER A 34 4.85 -9.00 7.85
N MET A 35 4.65 -7.72 8.15
CA MET A 35 3.59 -7.35 9.07
C MET A 35 2.26 -7.34 8.31
N PRO A 36 1.22 -8.05 8.80
CA PRO A 36 -0.09 -7.99 8.18
C PRO A 36 -0.56 -6.52 8.17
N PRO A 37 -1.25 -6.07 7.11
CA PRO A 37 -1.74 -4.70 7.06
C PRO A 37 -2.62 -4.43 8.29
N PRO A 38 -2.47 -3.25 8.93
CA PRO A 38 -3.28 -2.92 10.09
C PRO A 38 -4.77 -2.94 9.70
N PRO A 39 -5.70 -3.18 10.64
CA PRO A 39 -7.12 -3.14 10.34
C PRO A 39 -7.51 -1.78 9.75
N PRO A 40 -8.51 -1.73 8.84
CA PRO A 40 -8.96 -0.48 8.25
C PRO A 40 -9.54 0.43 9.34
N VAL A 41 -9.10 1.67 9.37
CA VAL A 41 -9.63 2.69 10.28
C VAL A 41 -10.76 3.41 9.56
N ILE A 42 -12.00 3.06 9.89
CA ILE A 42 -13.19 3.73 9.37
C ILE A 42 -13.28 5.09 10.08
N ARG A 43 -13.12 6.18 9.32
CA ARG A 43 -12.93 7.52 9.90
C ARG A 43 -14.23 8.15 10.42
N GLN A 44 -15.37 7.69 9.95
CA GLN A 44 -16.66 8.31 10.24
C GLN A 44 -17.72 7.24 10.46
N PRO A 45 -18.60 7.40 11.46
CA PRO A 45 -19.81 6.60 11.54
C PRO A 45 -20.63 6.91 10.29
N VAL A 46 -20.75 5.92 9.41
CA VAL A 46 -21.53 6.06 8.19
C VAL A 46 -22.99 5.85 8.56
N LEU A 47 -23.80 6.90 8.52
CA LEU A 47 -25.25 6.80 8.62
C LEU A 47 -25.80 6.48 7.22
N PRO A 48 -26.32 5.26 6.96
CA PRO A 48 -26.79 4.88 5.63
C PRO A 48 -27.85 5.83 5.07
N GLU A 49 -28.62 6.48 5.93
CA GLU A 49 -29.65 7.46 5.61
C GLU A 49 -29.09 8.67 4.85
N LEU A 50 -27.88 9.12 5.21
CA LEU A 50 -27.21 10.24 4.56
C LEU A 50 -26.66 9.87 3.18
N LEU A 51 -26.52 8.58 2.88
CA LEU A 51 -26.02 8.06 1.61
C LEU A 51 -27.13 7.67 0.63
N LYS A 52 -28.41 7.77 1.02
CA LYS A 52 -29.53 7.51 0.11
C LYS A 52 -29.52 8.40 -1.13
N PRO A 53 -29.26 9.72 -1.05
CA PRO A 53 -29.32 10.63 -2.21
C PRO A 53 -28.35 10.26 -3.34
N CYS A 54 -27.12 9.89 -3.01
CA CYS A 54 -26.10 9.45 -3.97
C CYS A 54 -26.04 7.92 -4.14
N ARG A 55 -27.04 7.19 -3.63
CA ARG A 55 -27.11 5.72 -3.62
C ARG A 55 -25.93 5.00 -2.94
N GLY A 56 -25.09 5.69 -2.19
CA GLY A 56 -23.92 5.12 -1.50
C GLY A 56 -24.27 4.11 -0.41
N HIS A 57 -25.51 4.10 0.09
CA HIS A 57 -25.96 3.18 1.13
C HIS A 57 -25.79 1.70 0.74
N VAL A 58 -25.83 1.37 -0.56
CA VAL A 58 -25.61 0.01 -1.07
C VAL A 58 -24.16 -0.46 -0.93
N LEU A 59 -23.21 0.47 -0.78
CA LEU A 59 -21.79 0.20 -0.62
C LEU A 59 -21.34 0.22 0.84
N VAL A 60 -22.23 0.49 1.81
CA VAL A 60 -21.89 0.43 3.24
C VAL A 60 -21.25 -0.92 3.64
N PRO A 61 -21.74 -2.08 3.15
CA PRO A 61 -21.08 -3.35 3.41
C PRO A 61 -19.65 -3.46 2.87
N ALA A 62 -19.26 -2.60 1.90
CA ALA A 62 -17.93 -2.60 1.30
C ALA A 62 -16.87 -1.85 2.11
N LEU A 63 -17.24 -1.21 3.23
CA LEU A 63 -16.28 -0.57 4.12
C LEU A 63 -15.25 -1.60 4.63
N GLY A 64 -13.96 -1.29 4.45
CA GLY A 64 -12.82 -2.14 4.76
C GLY A 64 -12.42 -3.12 3.65
N MET A 65 -13.22 -3.27 2.59
CA MET A 65 -12.89 -4.12 1.44
C MET A 65 -11.90 -3.42 0.50
N ILE A 66 -11.14 -4.22 -0.28
CA ILE A 66 -10.27 -3.70 -1.33
C ILE A 66 -11.12 -3.13 -2.47
N PHE A 67 -10.83 -1.91 -2.90
CA PHE A 67 -11.42 -1.30 -4.08
C PHE A 67 -10.65 -1.74 -5.33
N VAL A 68 -11.36 -2.32 -6.30
CA VAL A 68 -10.79 -2.78 -7.56
C VAL A 68 -11.22 -1.81 -8.67
N PRO A 69 -10.29 -1.06 -9.27
CA PRO A 69 -10.62 -0.12 -10.34
C PRO A 69 -11.13 -0.86 -11.57
N ARG A 70 -11.80 -0.14 -12.47
CA ARG A 70 -12.40 -0.72 -13.68
C ARG A 70 -11.34 -1.45 -14.52
N GLY A 71 -11.62 -2.70 -14.86
CA GLY A 71 -10.68 -3.56 -15.60
C GLY A 71 -9.48 -4.07 -14.80
N GLY A 72 -9.42 -3.79 -13.49
CA GLY A 72 -8.41 -4.32 -12.59
C GLY A 72 -8.69 -5.77 -12.19
N ASP A 73 -7.61 -6.51 -11.94
CA ASP A 73 -7.67 -7.86 -11.39
C ASP A 73 -8.07 -7.80 -9.90
N PRO A 74 -9.03 -8.63 -9.46
CA PRO A 74 -9.41 -8.70 -8.06
C PRO A 74 -8.28 -9.37 -7.27
N PRO A 75 -8.18 -9.10 -5.95
CA PRO A 75 -7.20 -9.80 -5.11
C PRO A 75 -7.49 -11.30 -5.10
N ALA A 76 -6.43 -12.12 -5.03
CA ALA A 76 -6.56 -13.58 -5.00
C ALA A 76 -7.32 -14.11 -3.76
N THR A 77 -7.35 -13.31 -2.68
CA THR A 77 -8.03 -13.64 -1.43
C THR A 77 -8.66 -12.39 -0.82
N GLY A 78 -9.64 -12.59 0.07
CA GLY A 78 -10.32 -11.50 0.79
C GLY A 78 -11.52 -10.92 0.05
N ALA A 79 -12.22 -10.01 0.73
CA ALA A 79 -13.38 -9.32 0.16
C ALA A 79 -12.95 -8.07 -0.62
N PHE A 80 -13.62 -7.83 -1.74
CA PHE A 80 -13.35 -6.69 -2.60
C PHE A 80 -14.66 -6.10 -3.15
N VAL A 81 -14.60 -4.84 -3.55
CA VAL A 81 -15.65 -4.13 -4.28
C VAL A 81 -15.07 -3.65 -5.60
N ARG A 82 -15.77 -3.90 -6.71
CA ARG A 82 -15.33 -3.41 -8.01
C ARG A 82 -15.95 -2.06 -8.35
N GLU A 83 -15.20 -1.23 -9.04
CA GLU A 83 -15.67 0.07 -9.51
C GLU A 83 -16.92 -0.02 -10.39
N GLU A 84 -17.12 -1.11 -11.15
CA GLU A 84 -18.32 -1.29 -11.97
C GLU A 84 -19.61 -1.41 -11.15
N SER A 85 -19.51 -1.70 -9.85
CA SER A 85 -20.66 -1.72 -8.92
C SER A 85 -21.04 -0.32 -8.41
N VAL A 86 -20.20 0.68 -8.66
CA VAL A 86 -20.41 2.07 -8.22
C VAL A 86 -21.26 2.80 -9.26
N SER A 87 -22.40 3.33 -8.82
CA SER A 87 -23.30 4.09 -9.70
C SER A 87 -22.77 5.51 -9.91
N ALA A 88 -22.71 5.96 -11.16
CA ALA A 88 -22.41 7.36 -11.48
C ALA A 88 -23.55 8.30 -11.04
N PRO A 89 -23.26 9.57 -10.67
CA PRO A 89 -21.93 10.17 -10.61
C PRO A 89 -21.15 9.77 -9.34
N TYR A 90 -19.85 9.50 -9.48
CA TYR A 90 -18.98 9.18 -8.36
C TYR A 90 -17.57 9.77 -8.52
N ARG A 91 -16.84 9.83 -7.40
CA ARG A 91 -15.44 10.24 -7.32
C ARG A 91 -14.69 9.32 -6.37
N ILE A 92 -13.58 8.77 -6.84
CA ILE A 92 -12.64 8.01 -6.00
C ILE A 92 -11.62 8.98 -5.41
N ILE A 93 -11.44 8.94 -4.11
CA ILE A 93 -10.54 9.82 -3.36
C ILE A 93 -9.36 8.99 -2.87
N PRO A 94 -8.19 9.09 -3.51
CA PRO A 94 -7.01 8.38 -3.06
C PRO A 94 -6.51 8.93 -1.72
N PRO A 95 -5.70 8.16 -0.99
CA PRO A 95 -5.11 8.63 0.25
C PRO A 95 -4.30 9.91 0.01
N HIS A 96 -4.38 10.84 0.96
CA HIS A 96 -3.66 12.12 0.93
C HIS A 96 -4.07 13.10 -0.20
N ALA A 97 -5.16 12.81 -0.93
CA ALA A 97 -5.70 13.73 -1.92
C ALA A 97 -6.08 15.07 -1.27
N ARG A 98 -5.73 16.18 -1.94
CA ARG A 98 -6.22 17.52 -1.60
C ARG A 98 -7.37 17.85 -2.55
N LEU A 99 -8.57 17.98 -2.01
CA LEU A 99 -9.78 18.24 -2.80
C LEU A 99 -10.24 19.68 -2.61
N SER A 100 -10.80 20.26 -3.65
CA SER A 100 -11.60 21.49 -3.54
C SER A 100 -12.94 21.17 -2.83
N PRO A 101 -13.51 22.13 -2.09
CA PRO A 101 -14.77 21.95 -1.36
C PRO A 101 -16.00 22.04 -2.29
N GLU A 102 -15.92 21.45 -3.48
CA GLU A 102 -17.07 21.34 -4.37
C GLU A 102 -18.11 20.41 -3.73
N GLN A 103 -19.37 20.85 -3.69
CA GLN A 103 -20.50 20.09 -3.14
C GLN A 103 -21.49 19.73 -4.24
N ASP A 104 -21.64 18.42 -4.49
CA ASP A 104 -22.66 17.83 -5.32
C ASP A 104 -23.42 16.76 -4.51
N PRO A 105 -24.68 17.01 -4.11
CA PRO A 105 -25.42 16.11 -3.23
C PRO A 105 -25.76 14.76 -3.88
N VAL A 106 -25.68 14.63 -5.21
CA VAL A 106 -25.95 13.37 -5.91
C VAL A 106 -24.69 12.57 -6.24
N ARG A 107 -23.50 13.17 -6.07
CA ARG A 107 -22.21 12.52 -6.31
C ARG A 107 -21.76 11.71 -5.11
N LEU A 108 -21.43 10.45 -5.35
CA LEU A 108 -20.84 9.58 -4.34
C LEU A 108 -19.33 9.75 -4.29
N ASN A 109 -18.78 10.02 -3.11
CA ASN A 109 -17.34 10.00 -2.87
C ASN A 109 -16.95 8.72 -2.15
N VAL A 110 -15.91 8.05 -2.65
CA VAL A 110 -15.35 6.83 -2.08
C VAL A 110 -13.93 7.13 -1.62
N GLU A 111 -13.70 7.16 -0.32
CA GLU A 111 -12.37 7.38 0.26
C GLU A 111 -11.60 6.08 0.40
N LEU A 112 -10.34 6.09 -0.05
CA LEU A 112 -9.43 4.96 0.04
C LEU A 112 -8.30 5.22 1.04
N ASP A 113 -7.84 4.17 1.72
CA ASP A 113 -6.60 4.21 2.50
C ASP A 113 -5.35 3.88 1.66
N ASN A 114 -4.19 3.87 2.32
CA ASN A 114 -2.91 3.53 1.72
C ASN A 114 -2.80 2.09 1.19
N TYR A 115 -3.77 1.23 1.52
CA TYR A 115 -3.86 -0.15 1.05
C TYR A 115 -4.96 -0.34 0.00
N GLY A 116 -5.57 0.75 -0.47
CA GLY A 116 -6.66 0.71 -1.46
C GLY A 116 -7.97 0.18 -0.89
N ARG A 117 -8.15 0.19 0.44
CA ARG A 117 -9.40 -0.22 1.07
C ARG A 117 -10.37 0.94 1.19
N VAL A 118 -11.66 0.67 1.04
CA VAL A 118 -12.70 1.68 1.24
C VAL A 118 -12.80 2.03 2.73
N VAL A 119 -12.53 3.29 3.09
CA VAL A 119 -12.54 3.75 4.50
C VAL A 119 -13.57 4.83 4.79
N GLY A 120 -14.18 5.40 3.74
CA GLY A 120 -15.19 6.44 3.86
C GLY A 120 -16.11 6.47 2.65
N LEU A 121 -17.37 6.80 2.90
CA LEU A 121 -18.41 7.00 1.89
C LEU A 121 -19.21 8.24 2.29
N TYR A 122 -19.38 9.19 1.37
CA TYR A 122 -20.20 10.38 1.60
C TYR A 122 -20.75 10.96 0.28
N CYS A 123 -21.90 11.64 0.35
CA CYS A 123 -22.43 12.38 -0.78
C CYS A 123 -21.85 13.81 -0.78
N GLY A 124 -21.34 14.30 -1.92
CA GLY A 124 -20.73 15.64 -2.03
C GLY A 124 -19.88 15.87 -3.27
#